data_AF-A0A7W7K9S0-F1
#
_entry.id   AF-A0A7W7K9S0-F1
#
_cell.length_a   1.000
_cell.length_b   1.000
_cell.length_c   1.000
_cell.angle_alpha   90.00
_cell.angle_beta   90.00
_cell.angle_gamma   90.00
#
_symmetry.space_group_name_H-M   'P 1'
#
loop_
_entity.id
_entity.type
_entity.pdbx_description
1 polymer ?
#
loop_
_entity_poly.entity_id
_entity_poly.type
_entity_poly.pdbx_seq_one_letter_code
_entity_poly.pdbx_strand_id
1 'polypeptide(L)'
;MKGAAARARLASAAGLARSLDLAPTRARRLAGASAQIRLSLAELGSWPQWPREPEAEQRRIFAVTALRASDDALRTVISGDTLRAYAAQIGEALLEDVLAKPGQGAAPLPPPAMLAAAGQATAHKALPPRLAERLGASGLHDREAARHVAEAEALVRMAPEPAA
;
A
#
# COMPACT_ATOMS: atom_id res chain seq x y z
N MET A 1 2.71 -3.19 -23.80
CA MET A 1 1.64 -3.20 -22.77
C MET A 1 1.88 -2.31 -21.54
N LYS A 2 3.11 -1.85 -21.21
CA LYS A 2 3.40 -1.07 -19.98
C LYS A 2 2.72 0.31 -19.88
N GLY A 3 2.34 0.93 -21.00
CA GLY A 3 1.77 2.28 -21.01
C GLY A 3 0.34 2.39 -20.45
N ALA A 4 -0.52 1.38 -20.64
CA ALA A 4 -1.92 1.45 -20.20
C ALA A 4 -2.04 1.40 -18.66
N ALA A 5 -1.35 0.45 -18.03
CA ALA A 5 -1.33 0.30 -16.57
C ALA A 5 -0.71 1.54 -15.87
N ALA A 6 0.38 2.08 -16.41
CA ALA A 6 0.99 3.30 -15.88
C ALA A 6 0.04 4.51 -15.97
N ARG A 7 -0.69 4.66 -17.08
CA ARG A 7 -1.70 5.73 -17.24
C ARG A 7 -2.87 5.56 -16.27
N ALA A 8 -3.37 4.34 -16.09
CA ALA A 8 -4.43 4.05 -15.13
C ALA A 8 -4.00 4.37 -13.69
N ARG A 9 -2.76 4.01 -13.32
CA ARG A 9 -2.17 4.36 -12.01
C ARG A 9 -2.08 5.87 -11.81
N LEU A 10 -1.56 6.61 -12.78
CA LEU A 10 -1.49 8.08 -12.73
C LEU A 10 -2.88 8.73 -12.66
N ALA A 11 -3.85 8.24 -13.45
CA ALA A 11 -5.21 8.73 -13.41
C ALA A 11 -5.85 8.49 -12.03
N SER A 12 -5.56 7.34 -11.42
CA SER A 12 -6.02 7.03 -10.07
C SER A 12 -5.38 7.95 -9.02
N ALA A 13 -4.06 8.13 -9.05
CA ALA A 13 -3.36 9.04 -8.14
C ALA A 13 -3.84 10.50 -8.29
N ALA A 14 -4.07 10.95 -9.53
CA ALA A 14 -4.65 12.27 -9.78
C ALA A 14 -6.09 12.39 -9.27
N GLY A 15 -6.87 11.30 -9.28
CA GLY A 15 -8.19 11.23 -8.67
C GLY A 15 -8.14 11.45 -7.16
N LEU A 16 -7.22 10.75 -6.47
CA LEU A 16 -6.99 10.93 -5.03
C LEU A 16 -6.50 12.34 -4.68
N ALA A 17 -5.57 12.88 -5.47
CA ALA A 17 -5.08 14.24 -5.27
C ALA A 17 -6.20 15.28 -5.37
N ARG A 18 -7.19 15.07 -6.24
CA ARG A 18 -8.36 15.95 -6.34
C ARG A 18 -9.31 15.81 -5.16
N SER A 19 -9.58 14.58 -4.68
CA SER A 19 -10.48 14.38 -3.53
C SER A 19 -9.90 14.93 -2.23
N LEU A 20 -8.57 15.01 -2.12
CA LEU A 20 -7.86 15.58 -0.98
C LEU A 20 -7.49 17.06 -1.16
N ASP A 21 -7.99 17.71 -2.22
CA ASP A 21 -7.71 19.11 -2.54
C ASP A 21 -6.20 19.46 -2.63
N LEU A 22 -5.41 18.51 -3.13
CA LEU A 22 -3.97 18.66 -3.39
C LEU A 22 -3.67 19.03 -4.85
N ALA A 23 -4.65 18.91 -5.75
CA ALA A 23 -4.53 19.32 -7.15
C ALA A 23 -5.62 20.36 -7.49
N PRO A 24 -5.24 21.59 -7.89
CA PRO A 24 -6.22 22.65 -8.13
C PRO A 24 -7.10 22.33 -9.35
N THR A 25 -8.41 22.49 -9.19
CA THR A 25 -9.39 22.45 -10.28
C THR A 25 -9.21 23.65 -11.22
N ARG A 26 -9.63 23.54 -12.50
CA ARG A 26 -9.59 24.67 -13.46
C ARG A 26 -10.30 25.91 -12.92
N ALA A 27 -11.44 25.72 -12.25
CA ALA A 27 -12.22 26.81 -11.63
C ALA A 27 -11.42 27.56 -10.55
N ARG A 28 -10.68 26.85 -9.68
CA ARG A 28 -9.84 27.48 -8.65
C ARG A 28 -8.66 28.27 -9.21
N ARG A 29 -8.08 27.82 -10.32
CA ARG A 29 -7.01 28.55 -11.02
C ARG A 29 -7.49 29.86 -11.62
N LEU A 30 -8.70 29.87 -12.17
CA LEU A 30 -9.34 31.07 -12.71
C LEU A 30 -9.75 32.06 -11.62
N ALA A 31 -10.08 31.57 -10.42
CA ALA A 31 -10.42 32.39 -9.26
C ALA A 31 -9.21 33.04 -8.55
N GLY A 32 -8.02 33.04 -9.16
CA GLY A 32 -6.84 33.72 -8.61
C GLY A 32 -6.24 33.06 -7.38
N ALA A 33 -6.56 31.79 -7.08
CA ALA A 33 -5.88 31.05 -6.03
C ALA A 33 -4.38 30.99 -6.36
N SER A 34 -3.59 31.63 -5.49
CA SER A 34 -2.14 31.81 -5.59
C SER A 34 -1.40 30.50 -5.87
N ALA A 35 -0.16 30.60 -6.34
CA ALA A 35 0.75 29.54 -6.77
C ALA A 35 1.01 28.46 -5.69
N GLN A 36 -0.02 27.68 -5.34
CA GLN A 36 0.06 26.57 -4.43
C GLN A 36 0.57 25.36 -5.21
N ILE A 37 1.84 25.05 -4.91
CA ILE A 37 2.47 23.74 -4.94
C ILE A 37 1.93 22.80 -6.03
N ARG A 38 2.62 22.78 -7.17
CA ARG A 38 2.35 21.81 -8.23
C ARG A 38 2.85 20.44 -7.80
N LEU A 39 1.93 19.49 -7.57
CA LEU A 39 2.26 18.07 -7.53
C LEU A 39 2.90 17.68 -8.88
N SER A 40 4.09 17.09 -8.83
CA SER A 40 4.74 16.63 -10.04
C SER A 40 4.13 15.30 -10.52
N LEU A 41 4.24 15.00 -11.82
CA LEU A 41 3.81 13.68 -12.33
C LEU A 41 4.63 12.54 -11.72
N ALA A 42 5.92 12.78 -11.45
CA ALA A 42 6.79 11.82 -10.79
C ALA A 42 6.30 11.52 -9.36
N GLU A 43 5.89 12.56 -8.63
CA GLU A 43 5.31 12.43 -7.29
C GLU A 43 3.98 11.67 -7.34
N LEU A 44 3.07 12.00 -8.25
CA LEU A 44 1.82 11.24 -8.41
C LEU A 44 2.07 9.77 -8.81
N GLY A 45 3.12 9.51 -9.59
CA GLY A 45 3.49 8.16 -10.00
C GLY A 45 3.95 7.27 -8.84
N SER A 46 4.52 7.86 -7.78
CA SER A 46 5.00 7.14 -6.60
C SER A 46 3.93 6.97 -5.51
N TRP A 47 2.75 7.56 -5.67
CA TRP A 47 1.69 7.42 -4.67
C TRP A 47 1.19 5.98 -4.58
N PRO A 48 0.97 5.45 -3.36
CA PRO A 48 0.28 4.18 -3.21
C PRO A 48 -1.20 4.32 -3.61
N GLN A 49 -1.81 3.20 -3.99
CA GLN A 49 -3.19 3.12 -4.42
C GLN A 49 -4.15 2.76 -3.29
N TRP A 50 -3.67 2.05 -2.26
CA TRP A 50 -4.47 1.62 -1.12
C TRP A 50 -5.38 2.70 -0.49
N PRO A 51 -5.03 4.00 -0.40
CA PRO A 51 -5.93 4.98 0.21
C PRO A 51 -7.28 5.17 -0.50
N ARG A 52 -7.43 4.61 -1.70
CA ARG A 52 -8.68 4.63 -2.49
C ARG A 52 -9.43 3.30 -2.48
N GLU A 53 -8.79 2.24 -2.02
CA GLU A 53 -9.37 0.90 -2.06
C GLU A 53 -10.46 0.78 -0.99
N PRO A 54 -11.43 -0.14 -1.15
CA PRO A 54 -12.38 -0.47 -0.09
C PRO A 54 -11.67 -0.90 1.20
N GLU A 55 -12.29 -0.70 2.36
CA GLU A 55 -11.67 -0.98 3.66
C GLU A 55 -11.17 -2.44 3.79
N ALA A 56 -11.94 -3.41 3.29
CA ALA A 56 -11.53 -4.82 3.28
C ALA A 56 -10.24 -5.04 2.48
N GLU A 57 -10.11 -4.39 1.32
CA GLU A 57 -8.94 -4.49 0.47
C GLU A 57 -7.74 -3.74 1.07
N GLN A 58 -7.97 -2.58 1.70
CA GLN A 58 -6.94 -1.90 2.48
C GLN A 58 -6.38 -2.81 3.58
N ARG A 59 -7.25 -3.47 4.34
CA ARG A 59 -6.84 -4.41 5.40
C ARG A 59 -6.01 -5.57 4.85
N ARG A 60 -6.37 -6.11 3.67
CA ARG A 60 -5.57 -7.15 2.99
C ARG A 60 -4.20 -6.62 2.57
N ILE A 61 -4.15 -5.45 1.93
CA ILE A 61 -2.89 -4.80 1.53
C ILE A 61 -2.00 -4.57 2.76
N PHE A 62 -2.56 -4.09 3.86
CA PHE A 62 -1.81 -3.90 5.10
C PHE A 62 -1.28 -5.23 5.65
N ALA A 63 -2.11 -6.26 5.75
CA ALA A 63 -1.68 -7.56 6.24
C ALA A 63 -0.53 -8.15 5.40
N VAL A 64 -0.62 -8.07 4.07
CA VAL A 64 0.47 -8.47 3.17
C VAL A 64 1.69 -7.57 3.34
N THR A 65 1.53 -6.26 3.50
CA THR A 65 2.63 -5.32 3.77
C THR A 65 3.41 -5.72 5.03
N ALA A 66 2.72 -6.14 6.09
CA ALA A 66 3.36 -6.64 7.31
C ALA A 66 4.17 -7.92 7.04
N LEU A 67 3.61 -8.89 6.31
CA LEU A 67 4.33 -10.10 5.95
C LEU A 67 5.57 -9.82 5.10
N ARG A 68 5.48 -8.88 4.14
CA ARG A 68 6.63 -8.47 3.32
C ARG A 68 7.71 -7.77 4.14
N ALA A 69 7.32 -6.92 5.10
CA ALA A 69 8.26 -6.29 6.01
C ALA A 69 8.94 -7.30 6.96
N SER A 70 8.33 -8.46 7.17
CA SER A 70 8.81 -9.54 8.03
C SER A 70 9.24 -10.81 7.26
N ASP A 71 9.58 -10.69 5.98
CA ASP A 71 9.85 -11.84 5.09
C ASP A 71 10.92 -12.78 5.68
N ASP A 72 11.99 -12.25 6.26
CA ASP A 72 13.07 -13.03 6.83
C ASP A 72 12.57 -13.88 8.01
N ALA A 73 11.79 -13.27 8.91
CA ALA A 73 11.20 -13.97 10.05
C ALA A 73 10.12 -14.97 9.61
N LEU A 74 9.31 -14.63 8.62
CA LEU A 74 8.28 -15.52 8.06
C LEU A 74 8.89 -16.81 7.49
N ARG A 75 10.04 -16.71 6.81
CA ARG A 75 10.75 -17.88 6.25
C ARG A 75 11.30 -18.85 7.30
N THR A 76 11.43 -18.41 8.55
CA THR A 76 11.84 -19.29 9.66
C THR A 76 10.67 -20.05 10.29
N VAL A 77 9.42 -19.73 9.92
CA VAL A 77 8.24 -20.39 10.47
C VAL A 77 8.04 -21.77 9.84
N ILE A 78 8.21 -22.81 10.65
CA ILE A 78 8.03 -24.21 10.25
C ILE A 78 6.67 -24.76 10.72
N SER A 79 6.01 -24.07 11.67
CA SER A 79 4.72 -24.49 12.23
C SER A 79 3.57 -24.33 11.24
N GLY A 80 2.97 -25.44 10.81
CA GLY A 80 1.80 -25.44 9.94
C GLY A 80 0.58 -24.75 10.57
N ASP A 81 0.41 -24.81 11.89
CA ASP A 81 -0.69 -24.12 12.59
C ASP A 81 -0.54 -22.60 12.50
N THR A 82 0.69 -22.11 12.64
CA THR A 82 0.99 -20.69 12.50
C THR A 82 0.73 -20.21 11.07
N LEU A 83 1.16 -20.99 10.06
CA LEU A 83 0.91 -20.65 8.65
C LEU A 83 -0.59 -20.66 8.32
N ARG A 84 -1.35 -21.63 8.83
CA ARG A 84 -2.82 -21.65 8.70
C ARG A 84 -3.48 -20.43 9.33
N ALA A 85 -2.99 -19.98 10.49
CA ALA A 85 -3.51 -18.77 11.14
C ALA A 85 -3.27 -17.51 10.29
N TYR A 86 -2.14 -17.40 9.60
CA TYR A 86 -1.90 -16.32 8.63
C TYR A 86 -2.77 -16.45 7.38
N ALA A 87 -2.90 -17.66 6.82
CA ALA A 87 -3.77 -17.91 5.68
C ALA A 87 -5.23 -17.53 5.98
N ALA A 88 -5.71 -17.77 7.20
CA ALA A 88 -7.04 -17.33 7.62
C ALA A 88 -7.25 -15.81 7.61
N GLN A 89 -6.17 -15.01 7.67
CA GLN A 89 -6.26 -13.55 7.64
C GLN A 89 -6.24 -12.97 6.22
N ILE A 90 -5.50 -13.59 5.29
CA ILE A 90 -5.25 -13.00 3.96
C ILE A 90 -5.69 -13.89 2.79
N GLY A 91 -6.05 -15.14 3.05
CA GLY A 91 -6.30 -16.19 2.07
C GLY A 91 -5.06 -17.05 1.82
N GLU A 92 -5.28 -18.35 1.60
CA GLU A 92 -4.22 -19.34 1.37
C GLU A 92 -3.41 -19.04 0.11
N ALA A 93 -4.08 -18.81 -1.03
CA ALA A 93 -3.41 -18.48 -2.29
C ALA A 93 -2.50 -17.24 -2.17
N LEU A 94 -2.95 -16.21 -1.45
CA LEU A 94 -2.18 -14.99 -1.26
C LEU A 94 -0.98 -15.21 -0.33
N LEU A 95 -1.12 -16.06 0.70
CA LEU A 95 0.00 -16.46 1.54
C LEU A 95 1.05 -17.25 0.73
N GLU A 96 0.62 -18.18 -0.11
CA GLU A 96 1.51 -18.93 -1.01
C GLU A 96 2.29 -17.98 -1.93
N ASP A 97 1.61 -17.01 -2.56
CA ASP A 97 2.26 -16.02 -3.42
C ASP A 97 3.28 -15.15 -2.68
N VAL A 98 3.00 -14.81 -1.40
CA VAL A 98 3.94 -14.08 -0.54
C VAL A 98 5.19 -14.93 -0.27
N LEU A 99 5.02 -16.21 0.07
CA LEU A 99 6.13 -17.12 0.37
C LEU A 99 6.96 -17.44 -0.89
N ALA A 100 6.31 -17.58 -2.04
CA ALA A 100 6.93 -17.91 -3.32
C ALA A 100 7.85 -16.80 -3.84
N LYS A 101 7.56 -15.52 -3.52
CA LYS A 101 8.39 -14.39 -3.93
C LYS A 101 9.44 -14.06 -2.87
N PRO A 102 10.75 -14.17 -3.16
CA PRO A 102 11.77 -13.69 -2.24
C PRO A 102 11.55 -12.20 -1.96
N GLY A 103 11.52 -11.85 -0.67
CA GLY A 103 11.52 -10.48 -0.20
C GLY A 103 12.81 -10.15 0.54
N GLN A 104 12.83 -8.95 1.10
CA GLN A 104 13.82 -8.54 2.07
C GLN A 104 13.01 -7.86 3.15
N GLY A 105 13.00 -8.36 4.37
CA GLY A 105 12.16 -7.81 5.42
C GLY A 105 12.63 -8.27 6.78
N ALA A 106 13.29 -7.37 7.51
CA ALA A 106 13.91 -7.66 8.80
C ALA A 106 13.00 -7.36 10.01
N ALA A 107 11.76 -6.90 9.78
CA ALA A 107 10.86 -6.58 10.87
C ALA A 107 10.42 -7.87 11.62
N PRO A 108 10.24 -7.83 12.94
CA PRO A 108 9.68 -8.95 13.68
C PRO A 108 8.32 -9.37 13.11
N LEU A 109 8.09 -10.68 12.97
CA LEU A 109 6.81 -11.20 12.48
C LEU A 109 5.71 -10.95 13.52
N PRO A 110 4.70 -10.13 13.21
CA PRO A 110 3.62 -9.83 14.16
C PRO A 110 2.66 -11.03 14.28
N PRO A 111 1.94 -11.18 15.41
CA PRO A 111 0.88 -12.18 15.53
C PRO A 111 -0.18 -12.04 14.42
N PRO A 112 -0.82 -13.13 13.95
CA PRO A 112 -1.79 -13.08 12.85
C PRO A 112 -2.89 -12.04 13.03
N ALA A 113 -3.48 -11.94 14.22
CA ALA A 113 -4.54 -10.99 14.53
C ALA A 113 -4.11 -9.51 14.46
N MET A 114 -2.80 -9.23 14.49
CA MET A 114 -2.23 -7.89 14.44
C MET A 114 -1.68 -7.51 13.06
N LEU A 115 -1.74 -8.40 12.07
CA LEU A 115 -1.13 -8.18 10.75
C LEU A 115 -1.58 -6.88 10.09
N ALA A 116 -2.88 -6.64 10.02
CA ALA A 116 -3.41 -5.44 9.38
C ALA A 116 -2.97 -4.15 10.10
N ALA A 117 -2.94 -4.16 11.44
CA ALA A 117 -2.51 -3.00 12.22
C ALA A 117 -1.01 -2.72 12.07
N ALA A 118 -0.17 -3.76 12.15
CA ALA A 118 1.27 -3.64 11.93
C ALA A 118 1.58 -3.15 10.51
N GLY A 119 0.86 -3.69 9.53
CA GLY A 119 0.95 -3.30 8.13
C GLY A 119 0.53 -1.87 7.86
N GLN A 120 -0.53 -1.39 8.51
CA GLN A 120 -1.00 -0.02 8.40
C GLN A 120 0.07 0.97 8.88
N ALA A 121 0.74 0.68 10.00
CA ALA A 121 1.83 1.52 10.50
C ALA A 121 2.97 1.62 9.47
N THR A 122 3.34 0.50 8.84
CA THR A 122 4.33 0.48 7.74
C THR A 122 3.82 1.24 6.51
N ALA A 123 2.56 1.05 6.13
CA ALA A 123 1.96 1.72 4.97
C ALA A 123 1.87 3.24 5.15
N HIS A 124 1.65 3.72 6.38
CA HIS A 124 1.70 5.15 6.69
C HIS A 124 3.12 5.72 6.58
N LYS A 125 4.16 4.97 6.98
CA LYS A 125 5.56 5.39 6.77
C LYS A 125 5.93 5.49 5.30
N ALA A 126 5.31 4.68 4.44
CA ALA A 126 5.52 4.72 2.99
C ALA A 126 4.90 5.96 2.31
N LEU A 127 3.98 6.67 2.97
CA LEU A 127 3.26 7.77 2.36
C LEU A 127 4.23 8.90 1.96
N PRO A 128 4.12 9.41 0.72
CA PRO A 128 4.76 10.67 0.34
C PRO A 128 4.33 11.81 1.28
N PRO A 129 5.21 12.77 1.62
CA PRO A 129 4.95 13.73 2.70
C PRO A 129 3.63 14.49 2.58
N ARG A 130 3.28 14.95 1.37
CA ARG A 130 2.03 15.69 1.14
C ARG A 130 0.77 14.84 1.28
N LEU A 131 0.87 13.56 0.91
CA LEU A 131 -0.23 12.64 1.09
C LEU A 131 -0.36 12.26 2.57
N ALA A 132 0.76 12.06 3.26
CA ALA A 132 0.79 11.82 4.70
C ALA A 132 0.14 12.95 5.49
N GLU A 133 0.50 14.21 5.20
CA GLU A 133 -0.09 15.39 5.84
C GLU A 133 -1.62 15.43 5.71
N ARG A 134 -2.14 15.17 4.50
CA ARG A 134 -3.60 15.18 4.27
C ARG A 134 -4.33 14.01 4.88
N LEU A 135 -3.66 12.87 5.06
CA LEU A 135 -4.21 11.70 5.73
C LEU A 135 -3.97 11.71 7.25
N GLY A 136 -3.39 12.79 7.80
CA GLY A 136 -3.10 12.90 9.23
C GLY A 136 -2.01 11.93 9.71
N ALA A 137 -1.13 11.47 8.81
CA ALA A 137 -0.07 10.52 9.10
C ALA A 137 1.28 11.21 9.28
N SER A 138 2.15 10.62 10.12
CA SER A 138 3.54 11.03 10.29
C SER A 138 4.34 10.65 9.03
N GLY A 139 4.60 11.63 8.17
CA GLY A 139 5.23 11.45 6.85
C GLY A 139 6.75 11.25 6.90
N LEU A 140 7.21 10.13 7.46
CA LEU A 140 8.63 9.75 7.46
C LEU A 140 9.16 9.38 6.06
N HIS A 141 8.27 9.12 5.10
CA HIS A 141 8.56 8.70 3.71
C HIS A 141 9.71 7.68 3.59
N ASP A 142 9.49 6.53 4.19
CA ASP A 142 10.42 5.40 4.18
C ASP A 142 10.34 4.65 2.84
N ARG A 143 11.47 4.58 2.14
CA ARG A 143 11.58 3.92 0.83
C ARG A 143 11.43 2.41 0.91
N GLU A 144 11.89 1.80 2.00
CA GLU A 144 11.75 0.36 2.21
C GLU A 144 10.29 0.01 2.47
N ALA A 145 9.62 0.79 3.34
CA ALA A 145 8.17 0.67 3.55
C ALA A 145 7.40 0.84 2.22
N ALA A 146 7.77 1.82 1.39
CA ALA A 146 7.15 2.03 0.09
C ALA A 146 7.31 0.85 -0.87
N ARG A 147 8.46 0.17 -0.84
CA ARG A 147 8.68 -1.07 -1.60
C ARG A 147 7.73 -2.18 -1.12
N HIS A 148 7.60 -2.40 0.19
CA HIS A 148 6.70 -3.42 0.74
C HIS A 148 5.24 -3.17 0.36
N VAL A 149 4.79 -1.92 0.45
CA VAL A 149 3.43 -1.54 0.03
C VAL A 149 3.23 -1.78 -1.46
N ALA A 150 4.18 -1.39 -2.31
CA ALA A 150 4.05 -1.59 -3.75
C ALA A 150 4.00 -3.08 -4.14
N GLU A 151 4.79 -3.93 -3.46
CA GLU A 151 4.75 -5.38 -3.65
C GLU A 151 3.43 -5.98 -3.16
N ALA A 152 2.93 -5.53 -2.00
CA ALA A 152 1.66 -5.97 -1.46
C ALA A 152 0.48 -5.61 -2.39
N GLU A 153 0.43 -4.38 -2.90
CA GLU A 153 -0.59 -3.95 -3.87
C GLU A 153 -0.56 -4.78 -5.16
N ALA A 154 0.64 -5.17 -5.61
CA ALA A 154 0.78 -6.02 -6.80
C ALA A 154 0.29 -7.45 -6.56
N LEU A 155 0.59 -8.01 -5.39
CA LEU A 155 0.16 -9.35 -4.99
C LEU A 155 -1.36 -9.43 -4.83
N VAL A 156 -1.94 -8.51 -4.06
CA VAL A 156 -3.38 -8.47 -3.79
C VAL A 156 -4.18 -8.34 -5.09
N ARG A 157 -3.72 -7.54 -6.05
CA ARG A 157 -4.38 -7.40 -7.35
C ARG A 157 -4.33 -8.64 -8.23
N MET A 158 -3.30 -9.46 -8.09
CA MET A 158 -3.15 -10.69 -8.85
C MET A 158 -3.94 -11.84 -8.24
N ALA A 159 -4.19 -11.79 -6.93
CA ALA A 159 -4.94 -12.80 -6.22
C ALA A 159 -6.46 -12.62 -6.46
N PRO A 160 -7.20 -13.71 -6.71
CA PRO A 160 -8.66 -13.66 -6.74
C PRO A 160 -9.21 -13.22 -5.37
N GLU A 161 -10.38 -12.58 -5.36
CA GLU A 161 -11.09 -12.31 -4.11
C GLU A 161 -11.38 -13.65 -3.39
N PRO A 162 -11.18 -13.73 -2.06
CA PRO A 162 -11.55 -14.92 -1.32
C PRO A 162 -13.06 -15.15 -1.45
N ALA A 163 -13.47 -16.36 -1.80
CA ALA A 163 -14.88 -16.73 -1.77
C ALA A 163 -15.41 -16.56 -0.35
N ALA A 164 -16.43 -15.71 -0.20
CA ALA A 164 -17.07 -15.38 1.07
C ALA A 164 -17.83 -16.56 1.67
#